data_AF-A0A2N6A9T3-F1
#
_entry.id   AF-A0A2N6A9T3-F1
#
_cell.length_a   1.000
_cell.length_b   1.000
_cell.length_c   1.000
_cell.angle_alpha   90.00
_cell.angle_beta   90.00
_cell.angle_gamma   90.00
#
_symmetry.space_group_name_H-M   'P 1'
#
loop_
_entity.id
_entity.type
_entity.pdbx_description
1 polymer ?
#
loop_
_entity_poly.entity_id
_entity_poly.type
_entity_poly.pdbx_seq_one_letter_code
_entity_poly.pdbx_strand_id
1 'polypeptide(L)'
;MEKLNIVGQNLDQSDIDAASDYIKGERKRLTGARIEGSYEKEDSDKEIINFANNLLNSELSELGEAELEDLENKVYLFPDNKFREIFDGADRALYDSINDSIAINLDENIDDLDYLSKILHEAIHKCSYNKFFLDKEDNHIAVARSGYKNSSQKEGVYFRGFNEVVTEKMNQDIMEKNWDAIVSKLNLNDDIIAAYRERRLDYHDYIDVVDGLVNKIADKKSESSEKIWLNIKKGYLNGEMMHLREIEKEFGPGALRFLSLMTENPDNLAHEELMLNIKGFFDTDDQDEKNKYAQKLLPNNEYNKYLNTVTRVL
;
A
#
# COMPACT_ATOMS: atom_id res chain seq x y z
N MET A 1 19.17 3.26 15.30
CA MET A 1 19.57 3.84 14.00
C MET A 1 18.84 3.06 12.94
N GLU A 2 18.00 3.73 12.15
CA GLU A 2 17.21 3.08 11.10
C GLU A 2 18.14 2.37 10.11
N LYS A 3 17.91 1.07 9.88
CA LYS A 3 18.69 0.27 8.95
C LYS A 3 17.96 0.24 7.60
N LEU A 4 18.55 0.89 6.60
CA LEU A 4 18.01 0.91 5.24
C LEU A 4 18.41 -0.38 4.51
N ASN A 5 17.46 -0.96 3.77
CA ASN A 5 17.70 -2.15 2.95
C ASN A 5 18.08 -1.75 1.54
N ILE A 6 19.38 -1.61 1.26
CA ILE A 6 19.90 -1.23 -0.06
C ILE A 6 20.40 -2.46 -0.80
N VAL A 7 20.04 -2.58 -2.07
CA VAL A 7 20.51 -3.64 -2.98
C VAL A 7 20.94 -3.08 -4.33
N GLY A 8 21.77 -3.83 -5.03
CA GLY A 8 22.25 -3.50 -6.37
C GLY A 8 23.24 -4.54 -6.86
N GLN A 9 23.65 -4.44 -8.11
CA GLN A 9 24.67 -5.35 -8.66
C GLN A 9 26.07 -4.86 -8.30
N ASN A 10 26.95 -5.77 -7.87
CA ASN A 10 28.36 -5.49 -7.59
C ASN A 10 28.58 -4.34 -6.58
N LEU A 11 27.66 -4.16 -5.63
CA LEU A 11 27.84 -3.21 -4.55
C LEU A 11 28.79 -3.77 -3.50
N ASP A 12 29.73 -2.95 -3.06
CA ASP A 12 30.45 -3.19 -1.82
C ASP A 12 29.79 -2.44 -0.63
N GLN A 13 30.34 -2.63 0.57
CA GLN A 13 29.78 -1.99 1.77
C GLN A 13 29.88 -0.46 1.70
N SER A 14 30.90 0.09 1.03
CA SER A 14 31.06 1.54 0.92
C SER A 14 30.00 2.17 0.01
N ASP A 15 29.61 1.47 -1.06
CA ASP A 15 28.47 1.89 -1.89
C ASP A 15 27.16 1.91 -1.08
N ILE A 16 26.92 0.87 -0.28
CA ILE A 16 25.72 0.74 0.58
C ILE A 16 25.70 1.84 1.65
N ASP A 17 26.84 2.12 2.29
CA ASP A 17 26.95 3.15 3.32
C ASP A 17 26.73 4.54 2.72
N ALA A 18 27.35 4.83 1.57
CA ALA A 18 27.17 6.10 0.86
C ALA A 18 25.71 6.35 0.44
N ALA A 19 25.03 5.34 -0.11
CA ALA A 19 23.63 5.45 -0.46
C ALA A 19 22.73 5.56 0.78
N SER A 20 23.07 4.87 1.87
CA SER A 20 22.36 5.00 3.15
C SER A 20 22.47 6.41 3.71
N ASP A 21 23.68 6.99 3.66
CA ASP A 21 23.94 8.35 4.13
C ASP A 21 23.24 9.39 3.27
N TYR A 22 23.17 9.18 1.95
CA TYR A 22 22.38 10.02 1.04
C TYR A 22 20.89 10.03 1.43
N ILE A 23 20.26 8.85 1.54
CA ILE A 23 18.83 8.74 1.89
C ILE A 23 18.58 9.37 3.27
N LYS A 24 19.42 9.08 4.27
CA LYS A 24 19.31 9.70 5.60
C LYS A 24 19.50 11.22 5.54
N GLY A 25 20.36 11.70 4.65
CA GLY A 25 20.58 13.11 4.36
C GLY A 25 19.31 13.78 3.84
N GLU A 26 18.65 13.20 2.84
CA GLU A 26 17.38 13.71 2.30
C GLU A 26 16.27 13.70 3.36
N ARG A 27 16.12 12.60 4.10
CA ARG A 27 15.14 12.52 5.21
C ARG A 27 15.38 13.57 6.27
N LYS A 28 16.65 13.81 6.64
CA LYS A 28 17.02 14.84 7.62
C LYS A 28 16.80 16.25 7.09
N ARG A 29 17.04 16.49 5.80
CA ARG A 29 16.81 17.80 5.14
C ARG A 29 15.36 18.22 5.26
N LEU A 30 14.45 17.26 5.21
CA LEU A 30 13.01 17.52 5.26
C LEU A 30 12.45 17.49 6.69
N THR A 31 12.98 16.64 7.57
CA THR A 31 12.48 16.53 8.95
C THR A 31 12.54 17.88 9.68
N GLY A 32 11.37 18.42 10.06
CA GLY A 32 11.23 19.70 10.77
C GLY A 32 11.48 20.96 9.92
N ALA A 33 11.83 20.80 8.63
CA ALA A 33 11.91 21.89 7.68
C ALA A 33 10.62 21.95 6.85
N ARG A 34 10.06 23.14 6.67
CA ARG A 34 8.93 23.35 5.75
C ARG A 34 9.38 23.06 4.31
N ILE A 35 8.61 22.25 3.58
CA ILE A 35 8.82 22.10 2.13
C ILE A 35 8.29 23.36 1.46
N GLU A 36 9.06 23.93 0.54
CA GLU A 36 8.63 25.11 -0.21
C GLU A 36 7.28 24.85 -0.89
N GLY A 37 6.33 25.76 -0.70
CA GLY A 37 4.96 25.62 -1.22
C GLY A 37 3.98 24.90 -0.30
N SER A 38 4.42 24.26 0.80
CA SER A 38 3.50 23.70 1.80
C SER A 38 2.87 24.81 2.65
N TYR A 39 1.68 24.61 3.19
CA TYR A 39 1.08 25.43 4.24
C TYR A 39 1.82 25.27 5.58
N GLU A 40 1.61 26.24 6.47
CA GLU A 40 1.89 26.08 7.89
C GLU A 40 0.70 25.38 8.52
N LYS A 41 0.94 24.36 9.35
CA LYS A 41 -0.12 23.59 9.99
C LYS A 41 -0.82 24.43 11.06
N GLU A 42 -2.13 24.47 11.02
CA GLU A 42 -2.94 25.00 12.11
C GLU A 42 -2.95 24.03 13.30
N ASP A 43 -3.43 24.48 14.47
CA ASP A 43 -3.49 23.59 15.64
C ASP A 43 -4.48 22.44 15.44
N SER A 44 -5.56 22.66 14.69
CA SER A 44 -6.50 21.62 14.26
C SER A 44 -5.82 20.53 13.42
N ASP A 45 -4.95 20.91 12.46
CA ASP A 45 -4.17 19.96 11.67
C ASP A 45 -3.30 19.07 12.55
N LYS A 46 -2.56 19.69 13.47
CA LYS A 46 -1.68 18.97 14.40
C LYS A 46 -2.48 18.03 15.27
N GLU A 47 -3.66 18.43 15.73
CA GLU A 47 -4.53 17.56 16.52
C GLU A 47 -5.00 16.33 15.74
N ILE A 48 -5.41 16.49 14.47
CA ILE A 48 -5.83 15.37 13.61
C ILE A 48 -4.64 14.45 13.31
N ILE A 49 -3.47 15.02 12.96
CA ILE A 49 -2.26 14.24 12.67
C ILE A 49 -1.80 13.45 13.89
N ASN A 50 -1.77 14.08 15.07
CA ASN A 50 -1.40 13.41 16.31
C ASN A 50 -2.42 12.32 16.69
N PHE A 51 -3.71 12.56 16.42
CA PHE A 51 -4.74 11.54 16.61
C PHE A 51 -4.53 10.35 15.66
N ALA A 52 -4.25 10.59 14.37
CA ALA A 52 -3.90 9.54 13.41
C ALA A 52 -2.68 8.72 13.86
N ASN A 53 -1.62 9.40 14.36
CA ASN A 53 -0.43 8.76 14.89
C ASN A 53 -0.75 7.82 16.06
N ASN A 54 -1.63 8.25 16.98
CA ASN A 54 -2.04 7.43 18.12
C ASN A 54 -2.85 6.19 17.68
N LEU A 55 -3.77 6.35 16.74
CA LEU A 55 -4.56 5.23 16.19
C LEU A 55 -3.64 4.19 15.54
N LEU A 56 -2.68 4.65 14.73
CA LEU A 56 -1.72 3.78 14.06
C LEU A 56 -0.78 3.10 15.05
N ASN A 57 -0.24 3.82 16.04
CA ASN A 57 0.65 3.25 17.05
C ASN A 57 -0.04 2.19 17.90
N SER A 58 -1.33 2.35 18.22
CA SER A 58 -2.10 1.30 18.89
C SER A 58 -2.14 0.02 18.05
N GLU A 59 -2.34 0.13 16.73
CA GLU A 59 -2.35 -1.03 15.84
C GLU A 59 -0.95 -1.65 15.69
N LEU A 60 0.10 -0.83 15.50
CA LEU A 60 1.49 -1.32 15.40
C LEU A 60 1.91 -2.08 16.67
N SER A 61 1.58 -1.55 17.85
CA SER A 61 1.86 -2.20 19.13
C SER A 61 1.16 -3.56 19.27
N GLU A 62 -0.09 -3.70 18.82
CA GLU A 62 -0.80 -4.98 18.80
C GLU A 62 -0.21 -5.99 17.81
N LEU A 63 0.33 -5.50 16.69
CA LEU A 63 1.04 -6.32 15.72
C LEU A 63 2.44 -6.73 16.22
N GLY A 64 2.95 -6.07 17.26
CA GLY A 64 4.31 -6.26 17.78
C GLY A 64 5.37 -5.55 16.94
N GLU A 65 4.98 -4.52 16.20
CA GLU A 65 5.85 -3.68 15.37
C GLU A 65 6.26 -2.42 16.13
N ALA A 66 7.31 -1.74 15.66
CA ALA A 66 7.78 -0.50 16.29
C ALA A 66 6.81 0.66 16.04
N GLU A 67 6.54 1.44 17.09
CA GLU A 67 5.72 2.65 17.00
C GLU A 67 6.43 3.79 16.26
N LEU A 68 5.64 4.68 15.64
CA LEU A 68 6.10 5.93 15.05
C LEU A 68 6.28 6.99 16.14
N GLU A 69 7.48 7.54 16.24
CA GLU A 69 7.81 8.57 17.25
C GLU A 69 7.17 9.94 16.94
N ASP A 70 7.06 10.31 15.66
CA ASP A 70 6.63 11.66 15.25
C ASP A 70 6.11 11.68 13.81
N LEU A 71 4.79 11.73 13.67
CA LEU A 71 4.11 11.86 12.38
C LEU A 71 3.95 13.32 11.94
N GLU A 72 3.85 14.26 12.89
CA GLU A 72 3.58 15.67 12.61
C GLU A 72 4.67 16.31 11.74
N ASN A 73 5.94 16.00 12.03
CA ASN A 73 7.07 16.48 11.24
C ASN A 73 7.27 15.77 9.90
N LYS A 74 6.40 14.80 9.59
CA LYS A 74 6.45 14.01 8.35
C LYS A 74 5.28 14.32 7.42
N VAL A 75 4.19 14.89 7.92
CA VAL A 75 3.05 15.31 7.11
C VAL A 75 3.27 16.74 6.60
N TYR A 76 3.03 16.99 5.33
CA TYR A 76 3.12 18.29 4.69
C TYR A 76 1.83 18.56 3.92
N LEU A 77 1.29 19.76 4.12
CA LEU A 77 0.00 20.16 3.59
C LEU A 77 0.23 21.10 2.42
N PHE A 78 -0.35 20.86 1.26
CA PHE A 78 -0.10 21.65 0.05
C PHE A 78 -1.41 22.18 -0.54
N PRO A 79 -1.38 23.39 -1.16
CA PRO A 79 -2.41 23.77 -2.11
C PRO A 79 -2.33 22.90 -3.37
N ASP A 80 -3.45 22.73 -4.07
CA ASP A 80 -3.59 21.82 -5.21
C ASP A 80 -2.57 22.12 -6.32
N ASN A 81 -2.38 23.41 -6.64
CA ASN A 81 -1.44 23.82 -7.68
C ASN A 81 0.02 23.41 -7.36
N LYS A 82 0.44 23.54 -6.09
CA LYS A 82 1.80 23.17 -5.67
C LYS A 82 1.93 21.67 -5.50
N PHE A 83 0.89 21.00 -5.01
CA PHE A 83 0.86 19.55 -4.91
C PHE A 83 1.08 18.93 -6.29
N ARG A 84 0.31 19.34 -7.31
CA ARG A 84 0.43 18.81 -8.69
C ARG A 84 1.74 19.22 -9.38
N GLU A 85 2.30 20.39 -9.05
CA GLU A 85 3.60 20.82 -9.58
C GLU A 85 4.74 19.94 -9.08
N ILE A 86 4.70 19.55 -7.79
CA ILE A 86 5.77 18.79 -7.14
C ILE A 86 5.59 17.28 -7.33
N PHE A 87 4.35 16.80 -7.28
CA PHE A 87 3.99 15.39 -7.26
C PHE A 87 3.13 15.02 -8.47
N ASP A 88 3.73 15.13 -9.66
CA ASP A 88 3.05 14.80 -10.91
C ASP A 88 2.51 13.35 -10.90
N GLY A 89 1.25 13.19 -11.29
CA GLY A 89 0.53 11.92 -11.29
C GLY A 89 0.01 11.42 -9.94
N ALA A 90 0.19 12.17 -8.84
CA ALA A 90 -0.50 11.92 -7.58
C ALA A 90 -1.81 12.71 -7.52
N ASP A 91 -2.89 12.07 -7.08
CA ASP A 91 -4.20 12.73 -7.07
C ASP A 91 -4.43 13.57 -5.80
N ARG A 92 -4.20 13.00 -4.60
CA ARG A 92 -4.70 13.58 -3.33
C ARG A 92 -3.73 13.54 -2.17
N ALA A 93 -3.00 12.45 -2.06
CA ALA A 93 -2.03 12.21 -1.01
C ALA A 93 -0.95 11.26 -1.53
N LEU A 94 0.23 11.30 -0.91
CA LEU A 94 1.25 10.28 -1.13
C LEU A 94 2.23 10.18 0.04
N TYR A 95 2.74 8.98 0.26
CA TYR A 95 3.98 8.74 0.99
C TYR A 95 5.18 8.61 0.03
N ASP A 96 6.17 9.46 0.22
CA ASP A 96 7.48 9.37 -0.43
C ASP A 96 8.49 8.70 0.52
N SER A 97 8.83 7.44 0.22
CA SER A 97 9.76 6.64 1.01
C SER A 97 11.22 7.10 0.99
N ILE A 98 11.67 7.82 -0.05
CA ILE A 98 13.04 8.34 -0.12
C ILE A 98 13.17 9.49 0.86
N ASN A 99 12.22 10.43 0.76
CA ASN A 99 12.15 11.63 1.59
C ASN A 99 11.58 11.38 2.99
N ASP A 100 10.95 10.22 3.18
CA ASP A 100 10.22 9.84 4.40
C ASP A 100 9.13 10.85 4.77
N SER A 101 8.41 11.35 3.77
CA SER A 101 7.42 12.42 3.91
C SER A 101 6.05 11.99 3.38
N ILE A 102 5.00 12.48 4.02
CA ILE A 102 3.61 12.37 3.59
C ILE A 102 3.20 13.75 3.05
N ALA A 103 2.72 13.81 1.83
CA ALA A 103 2.15 15.03 1.25
C ALA A 103 0.63 14.87 1.14
N ILE A 104 -0.12 15.88 1.57
CA ILE A 104 -1.58 15.94 1.48
C ILE A 104 -1.98 17.19 0.67
N ASN A 105 -2.83 17.02 -0.33
CA ASN A 105 -3.49 18.10 -1.04
C ASN A 105 -4.72 18.57 -0.24
N LEU A 106 -4.71 19.79 0.29
CA LEU A 106 -5.80 20.30 1.16
C LEU A 106 -6.95 20.97 0.40
N ASP A 107 -6.76 21.40 -0.85
CA ASP A 107 -7.74 22.25 -1.53
C ASP A 107 -8.96 21.46 -2.08
N GLU A 108 -9.05 20.15 -1.85
CA GLU A 108 -10.10 19.28 -2.39
C GLU A 108 -11.45 19.28 -1.62
N ASN A 109 -11.77 20.28 -0.79
CA ASN A 109 -12.95 20.26 0.11
C ASN A 109 -13.02 18.96 0.95
N ILE A 110 -11.91 18.66 1.62
CA ILE A 110 -11.77 17.48 2.47
C ILE A 110 -12.40 17.78 3.83
N ASP A 111 -13.35 16.96 4.27
CA ASP A 111 -13.85 16.99 5.65
C ASP A 111 -12.84 16.33 6.62
N ASP A 112 -12.91 16.66 7.91
CA ASP A 112 -11.94 16.16 8.90
C ASP A 112 -11.83 14.62 8.94
N LEU A 113 -12.90 13.90 8.62
CA LEU A 113 -12.91 12.44 8.59
C LEU A 113 -12.14 11.90 7.37
N ASP A 114 -12.38 12.48 6.18
CA ASP A 114 -11.62 12.16 4.98
C ASP A 114 -10.13 12.54 5.14
N TYR A 115 -9.85 13.67 5.80
CA TYR A 115 -8.50 14.11 6.10
C TYR A 115 -7.77 13.13 7.04
N LEU A 116 -8.42 12.72 8.13
CA LEU A 116 -7.91 11.69 9.04
C LEU A 116 -7.61 10.39 8.29
N SER A 117 -8.56 9.91 7.48
CA SER A 117 -8.43 8.67 6.71
C SER A 117 -7.25 8.73 5.73
N LYS A 118 -7.07 9.85 5.03
CA LYS A 118 -5.93 10.07 4.12
C LYS A 118 -4.59 10.08 4.85
N ILE A 119 -4.48 10.79 5.98
CA ILE A 119 -3.26 10.78 6.79
C ILE A 119 -2.95 9.36 7.24
N LEU A 120 -3.96 8.63 7.73
CA LEU A 120 -3.80 7.27 8.21
C LEU A 120 -3.36 6.30 7.10
N HIS A 121 -3.98 6.39 5.91
CA HIS A 121 -3.61 5.61 4.73
C HIS A 121 -2.12 5.82 4.38
N GLU A 122 -1.67 7.06 4.24
CA GLU A 122 -0.27 7.35 3.90
C GLU A 122 0.70 7.01 5.05
N ALA A 123 0.26 7.13 6.31
CA ALA A 123 1.05 6.71 7.46
C ALA A 123 1.23 5.18 7.54
N ILE A 124 0.26 4.40 7.06
CA ILE A 124 0.41 2.95 6.90
C ILE A 124 1.47 2.63 5.82
N HIS A 125 1.45 3.34 4.67
CA HIS A 125 2.54 3.24 3.68
C HIS A 125 3.90 3.59 4.28
N LYS A 126 3.97 4.60 5.15
CA LYS A 126 5.18 4.97 5.88
C LYS A 126 5.73 3.84 6.75
N CYS A 127 4.86 3.11 7.43
CA CYS A 127 5.26 1.97 8.27
C CYS A 127 5.58 0.71 7.46
N SER A 128 5.29 0.69 6.16
CA SER A 128 5.54 -0.47 5.32
C SER A 128 7.03 -0.79 5.17
N TYR A 129 7.33 -2.05 4.85
CA TYR A 129 8.70 -2.45 4.57
C TYR A 129 9.23 -1.75 3.32
N ASN A 130 10.35 -1.03 3.45
CA ASN A 130 11.00 -0.34 2.34
C ASN A 130 12.36 -0.98 1.98
N LYS A 131 12.60 -1.07 0.67
CA LYS A 131 13.85 -1.53 0.06
C LYS A 131 14.22 -0.62 -1.09
N PHE A 132 15.49 -0.27 -1.19
CA PHE A 132 16.01 0.65 -2.19
C PHE A 132 16.99 -0.07 -3.12
N PHE A 133 16.96 0.30 -4.39
CA PHE A 133 17.90 -0.15 -5.41
C PHE A 133 18.90 0.98 -5.68
N LEU A 134 20.19 0.67 -5.64
CA LEU A 134 21.26 1.55 -6.11
C LEU A 134 21.74 1.04 -7.47
N ASP A 135 21.54 1.86 -8.49
CA ASP A 135 22.20 1.72 -9.78
C ASP A 135 23.56 2.40 -9.72
N LYS A 136 24.63 1.61 -9.79
CA LYS A 136 26.00 2.12 -9.72
C LYS A 136 26.44 2.77 -11.02
N GLU A 137 25.89 2.36 -12.16
CA GLU A 137 26.27 2.92 -13.46
C GLU A 137 25.70 4.33 -13.61
N ASP A 138 24.44 4.51 -13.23
CA ASP A 138 23.73 5.80 -13.31
C ASP A 138 23.82 6.63 -12.03
N ASN A 139 24.45 6.10 -10.97
CA ASN A 139 24.49 6.68 -9.62
C ASN A 139 23.10 7.12 -9.14
N HIS A 140 22.11 6.25 -9.34
CA HIS A 140 20.71 6.53 -9.10
C HIS A 140 20.14 5.61 -8.01
N ILE A 141 19.40 6.19 -7.07
CA ILE A 141 18.70 5.45 -6.01
C ILE A 141 17.22 5.49 -6.30
N ALA A 142 16.60 4.31 -6.35
CA ALA A 142 15.17 4.13 -6.57
C ALA A 142 14.54 3.24 -5.51
N VAL A 143 13.23 3.31 -5.35
CA VAL A 143 12.47 2.40 -4.49
C VAL A 143 12.34 1.06 -5.20
N ALA A 144 12.95 0.01 -4.65
CA ALA A 144 12.85 -1.35 -5.14
C ALA A 144 11.59 -2.07 -4.59
N ARG A 145 11.20 -1.73 -3.37
CA ARG A 145 10.02 -2.27 -2.71
C ARG A 145 9.48 -1.31 -1.66
N SER A 146 8.16 -1.21 -1.58
CA SER A 146 7.41 -0.54 -0.50
C SER A 146 6.21 -1.42 -0.20
N GLY A 147 6.12 -1.97 1.01
CA GLY A 147 5.11 -2.96 1.38
C GLY A 147 5.14 -4.20 0.48
N TYR A 148 4.05 -4.45 -0.25
CA TYR A 148 3.97 -5.51 -1.27
C TYR A 148 4.33 -5.03 -2.68
N LYS A 149 4.31 -3.72 -2.95
CA LYS A 149 4.67 -3.15 -4.24
C LYS A 149 6.16 -3.40 -4.50
N ASN A 150 6.46 -4.06 -5.62
CA ASN A 150 7.83 -4.30 -6.06
C ASN A 150 8.09 -3.57 -7.37
N SER A 151 9.21 -2.86 -7.46
CA SER A 151 9.65 -2.18 -8.68
C SER A 151 10.92 -2.83 -9.20
N SER A 152 10.90 -3.23 -10.46
CA SER A 152 12.05 -3.78 -11.19
C SER A 152 12.35 -2.88 -12.39
N GLN A 153 13.61 -2.47 -12.56
CA GLN A 153 14.02 -1.71 -13.74
C GLN A 153 13.71 -2.45 -15.06
N LYS A 154 13.71 -3.80 -15.05
CA LYS A 154 13.51 -4.62 -16.25
C LYS A 154 12.06 -5.03 -16.48
N GLU A 155 11.31 -5.19 -15.40
CA GLU A 155 10.02 -5.89 -15.44
C GLU A 155 8.84 -5.00 -15.03
N GLY A 156 9.10 -3.75 -14.63
CA GLY A 156 8.07 -2.78 -14.26
C GLY A 156 7.69 -2.84 -12.77
N VAL A 157 6.49 -2.37 -12.46
CA VAL A 157 5.92 -2.39 -11.11
C VAL A 157 4.97 -3.58 -11.01
N TYR A 158 5.02 -4.28 -9.87
CA TYR A 158 4.15 -5.42 -9.56
C TYR A 158 3.49 -5.22 -8.20
N PHE A 159 2.32 -5.84 -8.03
CA PHE A 159 1.53 -5.80 -6.79
C PHE A 159 1.16 -4.38 -6.33
N ARG A 160 1.08 -3.40 -7.25
CA ARG A 160 0.66 -2.05 -6.87
C ARG A 160 -0.73 -2.06 -6.25
N GLY A 161 -1.73 -2.67 -6.90
CA GLY A 161 -3.07 -2.70 -6.32
C GLY A 161 -3.18 -3.56 -5.08
N PHE A 162 -2.53 -4.72 -5.03
CA PHE A 162 -2.52 -5.51 -3.80
C PHE A 162 -1.91 -4.73 -2.63
N ASN A 163 -0.88 -3.92 -2.87
CA ASN A 163 -0.29 -3.02 -1.88
C ASN A 163 -1.29 -1.96 -1.37
N GLU A 164 -1.98 -1.27 -2.29
CA GLU A 164 -2.98 -0.26 -1.93
C GLU A 164 -4.16 -0.87 -1.18
N VAL A 165 -4.59 -2.07 -1.56
CA VAL A 165 -5.76 -2.73 -0.96
C VAL A 165 -5.45 -3.26 0.43
N VAL A 166 -4.24 -3.78 0.65
CA VAL A 166 -3.78 -4.09 2.02
C VAL A 166 -3.74 -2.82 2.87
N THR A 167 -3.23 -1.71 2.32
CA THR A 167 -3.18 -0.42 3.02
C THR A 167 -4.59 0.07 3.37
N GLU A 168 -5.51 0.06 2.41
CA GLU A 168 -6.88 0.53 2.62
C GLU A 168 -7.67 -0.38 3.56
N LYS A 169 -7.47 -1.70 3.49
CA LYS A 169 -8.08 -2.62 4.46
C LYS A 169 -7.53 -2.39 5.88
N MET A 170 -6.23 -2.17 6.04
CA MET A 170 -5.65 -1.79 7.34
C MET A 170 -6.21 -0.46 7.84
N ASN A 171 -6.32 0.53 6.96
CA ASN A 171 -6.97 1.81 7.27
C ASN A 171 -8.42 1.58 7.73
N GLN A 172 -9.18 0.75 7.03
CA GLN A 172 -10.55 0.41 7.42
C GLN A 172 -10.63 -0.26 8.79
N ASP A 173 -9.82 -1.29 9.04
CA ASP A 173 -9.78 -1.98 10.33
C ASP A 173 -9.50 -1.01 11.49
N ILE A 174 -8.52 -0.12 11.34
CA ILE A 174 -8.16 0.87 12.36
C ILE A 174 -9.31 1.84 12.59
N MET A 175 -9.93 2.35 11.51
CA MET A 175 -11.04 3.29 11.59
C MET A 175 -12.27 2.66 12.24
N GLU A 176 -12.62 1.42 11.88
CA GLU A 176 -13.77 0.69 12.44
C GLU A 176 -13.58 0.36 13.92
N LYS A 177 -12.40 -0.15 14.26
CA LYS A 177 -12.03 -0.48 15.65
C LYS A 177 -12.07 0.72 16.59
N ASN A 178 -11.82 1.92 16.06
CA ASN A 178 -11.74 3.18 16.83
C ASN A 178 -12.90 4.14 16.52
N TRP A 179 -13.99 3.66 15.91
CA TRP A 179 -15.04 4.50 15.36
C TRP A 179 -15.65 5.47 16.38
N ASP A 180 -15.98 4.99 17.59
CA ASP A 180 -16.57 5.84 18.64
C ASP A 180 -15.61 6.97 19.07
N ALA A 181 -14.31 6.68 19.15
CA ALA A 181 -13.31 7.68 19.47
C ALA A 181 -13.16 8.71 18.35
N ILE A 182 -13.23 8.28 17.08
CA ILE A 182 -13.19 9.15 15.89
C ILE A 182 -14.40 10.08 15.85
N VAL A 183 -15.62 9.53 16.00
CA VAL A 183 -16.87 10.32 16.02
C VAL A 183 -16.82 11.38 17.11
N SER A 184 -16.36 11.00 18.30
CA SER A 184 -16.22 11.92 19.43
C SER A 184 -15.15 13.00 19.19
N LYS A 185 -13.95 12.61 18.72
CA LYS A 185 -12.81 13.54 18.52
C LYS A 185 -13.09 14.57 17.42
N LEU A 186 -13.72 14.15 16.33
CA LEU A 186 -14.00 15.00 15.17
C LEU A 186 -15.40 15.65 15.22
N ASN A 187 -16.18 15.37 16.27
CA ASN A 187 -17.54 15.88 16.44
C ASN A 187 -18.41 15.65 15.18
N LEU A 188 -18.37 14.42 14.66
CA LEU A 188 -19.04 14.08 13.40
C LEU A 188 -20.55 14.04 13.56
N ASN A 189 -21.26 14.54 12.54
CA ASN A 189 -22.71 14.39 12.42
C ASN A 189 -23.07 13.26 11.44
N ASP A 190 -24.35 12.87 11.45
CA ASP A 190 -24.85 11.76 10.62
C ASP A 190 -24.64 11.97 9.11
N ASP A 191 -24.69 13.23 8.63
CA ASP A 191 -24.50 13.55 7.21
C ASP A 191 -23.06 13.29 6.75
N ILE A 192 -22.06 13.71 7.54
CA ILE A 192 -20.65 13.44 7.27
C ILE A 192 -20.38 11.93 7.30
N ILE A 193 -20.95 11.23 8.29
CA ILE A 193 -20.81 9.78 8.43
C ILE A 193 -21.40 9.06 7.21
N ALA A 194 -22.59 9.45 6.76
CA ALA A 194 -23.25 8.87 5.60
C ALA A 194 -22.43 9.11 4.32
N ALA A 195 -21.97 10.35 4.10
CA ALA A 195 -21.16 10.70 2.95
C ALA A 195 -19.84 9.94 2.91
N TYR A 196 -19.17 9.77 4.05
CA TYR A 196 -17.95 8.97 4.14
C TYR A 196 -18.17 7.50 3.78
N ARG A 197 -19.25 6.89 4.28
CA ARG A 197 -19.59 5.50 3.98
C ARG A 197 -19.90 5.28 2.50
N GLU A 198 -20.55 6.24 1.86
CA GLU A 198 -20.84 6.18 0.41
C GLU A 198 -19.56 6.25 -0.42
N ARG A 199 -18.63 7.15 -0.09
CA ARG A 199 -17.33 7.27 -0.79
C ARG A 199 -16.44 6.04 -0.63
N ARG A 200 -16.56 5.31 0.47
CA ARG A 200 -15.76 4.09 0.71
C ARG A 200 -16.14 2.89 -0.15
N LEU A 201 -17.22 2.97 -0.91
CA LEU A 201 -17.63 1.89 -1.81
C LEU A 201 -16.62 1.66 -2.96
N ASP A 202 -15.79 2.65 -3.29
CA ASP A 202 -14.82 2.58 -4.40
C ASP A 202 -13.74 1.48 -4.23
N TYR A 203 -13.39 1.12 -3.00
CA TYR A 203 -12.41 0.04 -2.72
C TYR A 203 -13.05 -1.30 -2.33
N HIS A 204 -14.38 -1.35 -2.22
CA HIS A 204 -15.09 -2.54 -1.72
C HIS A 204 -14.79 -3.78 -2.55
N ASP A 205 -14.78 -3.64 -3.88
CA ASP A 205 -14.50 -4.77 -4.78
C ASP A 205 -13.12 -5.37 -4.58
N TYR A 206 -12.12 -4.54 -4.27
CA TYR A 206 -10.77 -5.03 -4.02
C TYR A 206 -10.63 -5.68 -2.64
N ILE A 207 -11.27 -5.09 -1.62
CA ILE A 207 -11.28 -5.64 -0.26
C ILE A 207 -11.99 -6.99 -0.25
N ASP A 208 -13.09 -7.14 -0.99
CA ASP A 208 -13.79 -8.42 -1.16
C ASP A 208 -12.87 -9.52 -1.70
N VAL A 209 -12.00 -9.19 -2.67
CA VAL A 209 -11.02 -10.16 -3.19
C VAL A 209 -10.07 -10.60 -2.09
N VAL A 210 -9.51 -9.65 -1.31
CA VAL A 210 -8.61 -9.98 -0.21
C VAL A 210 -9.31 -10.79 0.88
N ASP A 211 -10.54 -10.46 1.23
CA ASP A 211 -11.32 -11.20 2.21
C ASP A 211 -11.67 -12.62 1.72
N GLY A 212 -12.02 -12.76 0.45
CA GLY A 212 -12.19 -14.07 -0.20
C GLY A 212 -10.92 -14.92 -0.16
N LEU A 213 -9.76 -14.33 -0.44
CA LEU A 213 -8.46 -14.99 -0.32
C LEU A 213 -8.19 -15.45 1.11
N VAL A 214 -8.36 -14.53 2.08
CA VAL A 214 -8.12 -14.78 3.51
C VAL A 214 -9.01 -15.93 4.00
N ASN A 215 -10.31 -15.88 3.71
CA ASN A 215 -11.27 -16.88 4.16
C ASN A 215 -11.00 -18.25 3.54
N LYS A 216 -10.74 -18.34 2.23
CA LYS A 216 -10.45 -19.64 1.59
C LYS A 216 -9.15 -20.26 2.09
N ILE A 217 -8.11 -19.46 2.34
CA ILE A 217 -6.86 -19.96 2.95
C ILE A 217 -7.11 -20.39 4.40
N ALA A 218 -7.89 -19.63 5.17
CA ALA A 218 -8.24 -19.95 6.55
C ALA A 218 -8.97 -21.29 6.64
N ASP A 219 -10.00 -21.50 5.81
CA ASP A 219 -10.76 -22.74 5.73
C ASP A 219 -9.87 -23.94 5.39
N LYS A 220 -9.00 -23.80 4.39
CA LYS A 220 -8.11 -24.87 3.93
C LYS A 220 -7.07 -25.27 4.97
N LYS A 221 -6.59 -24.30 5.74
CA LYS A 221 -5.61 -24.53 6.82
C LYS A 221 -6.25 -24.85 8.16
N SER A 222 -7.57 -24.76 8.27
CA SER A 222 -8.28 -24.83 9.56
C SER A 222 -7.72 -23.81 10.57
N GLU A 223 -7.41 -22.61 10.10
CA GLU A 223 -6.98 -21.46 10.89
C GLU A 223 -8.07 -20.38 10.87
N SER A 224 -7.99 -19.38 11.75
CA SER A 224 -8.93 -18.26 11.71
C SER A 224 -8.53 -17.24 10.64
N SER A 225 -9.51 -16.58 10.03
CA SER A 225 -9.28 -15.51 9.05
C SER A 225 -8.44 -14.37 9.62
N GLU A 226 -8.62 -14.05 10.91
CA GLU A 226 -7.82 -13.04 11.61
C GLU A 226 -6.35 -13.42 11.64
N LYS A 227 -6.01 -14.71 11.82
CA LYS A 227 -4.62 -15.17 11.79
C LYS A 227 -4.00 -15.04 10.39
N ILE A 228 -4.75 -15.38 9.35
CA ILE A 228 -4.27 -15.24 7.96
C ILE A 228 -4.07 -13.77 7.62
N TRP A 229 -5.04 -12.92 7.96
CA TRP A 229 -4.94 -11.48 7.78
C TRP A 229 -3.80 -10.86 8.58
N LEU A 230 -3.59 -11.29 9.83
CA LEU A 230 -2.45 -10.88 10.66
C LEU A 230 -1.11 -11.16 9.97
N ASN A 231 -0.95 -12.32 9.32
CA ASN A 231 0.27 -12.63 8.57
C ASN A 231 0.45 -11.71 7.37
N ILE A 232 -0.64 -11.32 6.69
CA ILE A 232 -0.60 -10.36 5.57
C ILE A 232 -0.20 -8.97 6.08
N LYS A 233 -0.77 -8.48 7.20
CA LYS A 233 -0.36 -7.21 7.79
C LYS A 233 1.11 -7.21 8.19
N LYS A 234 1.58 -8.28 8.84
CA LYS A 234 2.99 -8.42 9.22
C LYS A 234 3.92 -8.43 8.01
N GLY A 235 3.62 -9.23 6.99
CA GLY A 235 4.43 -9.26 5.77
C GLY A 235 4.50 -7.93 5.03
N TYR A 236 3.45 -7.11 5.13
CA TYR A 236 3.42 -5.75 4.60
C TYR A 236 4.39 -4.83 5.34
N LEU A 237 4.40 -4.89 6.67
CA LEU A 237 5.21 -4.04 7.54
C LEU A 237 6.68 -4.48 7.62
N ASN A 238 6.94 -5.79 7.69
CA ASN A 238 8.27 -6.35 7.95
C ASN A 238 8.98 -6.94 6.71
N GLY A 239 8.26 -7.07 5.59
CA GLY A 239 8.81 -7.54 4.33
C GLY A 239 8.80 -9.06 4.16
N GLU A 240 8.29 -9.84 5.10
CA GLU A 240 8.09 -11.28 4.95
C GLU A 240 7.09 -11.54 3.82
N MET A 241 7.39 -12.52 2.96
CA MET A 241 6.58 -12.83 1.76
C MET A 241 6.15 -14.30 1.69
N MET A 242 6.55 -15.10 2.68
CA MET A 242 6.37 -16.55 2.63
C MET A 242 4.91 -16.97 2.70
N HIS A 243 4.07 -16.18 3.37
CA HIS A 243 2.62 -16.40 3.43
C HIS A 243 1.94 -16.19 2.07
N LEU A 244 2.50 -15.39 1.16
CA LEU A 244 1.97 -15.25 -0.21
C LEU A 244 2.07 -16.55 -1.02
N ARG A 245 2.96 -17.48 -0.62
CA ARG A 245 2.99 -18.82 -1.25
C ARG A 245 1.73 -19.62 -0.98
N GLU A 246 1.01 -19.32 0.10
CA GLU A 246 -0.26 -19.97 0.41
C GLU A 246 -1.32 -19.58 -0.63
N ILE A 247 -1.27 -18.36 -1.18
CA ILE A 247 -2.16 -17.93 -2.26
C ILE A 247 -1.93 -18.79 -3.51
N GLU A 248 -0.67 -18.99 -3.92
CA GLU A 248 -0.35 -19.88 -5.05
C GLU A 248 -0.77 -21.34 -4.82
N LYS A 249 -0.63 -21.84 -3.58
CA LYS A 249 -1.03 -23.21 -3.24
C LYS A 249 -2.54 -23.40 -3.33
N GLU A 250 -3.32 -22.47 -2.78
CA GLU A 250 -4.77 -22.62 -2.69
C GLU A 250 -5.50 -22.23 -3.98
N PHE A 251 -4.97 -21.26 -4.72
CA PHE A 251 -5.61 -20.74 -5.93
C PHE A 251 -4.94 -21.22 -7.22
N GLY A 252 -3.83 -21.94 -7.11
CA GLY A 252 -3.12 -22.53 -8.22
C GLY A 252 -2.09 -21.61 -8.86
N PRO A 253 -1.31 -22.14 -9.83
CA PRO A 253 -0.16 -21.46 -10.38
C PRO A 253 -0.52 -20.13 -11.05
N GLY A 254 0.20 -19.07 -10.69
CA GLY A 254 0.07 -17.74 -11.24
C GLY A 254 -1.00 -16.87 -10.60
N ALA A 255 -1.63 -17.32 -9.51
CA ALA A 255 -2.57 -16.53 -8.72
C ALA A 255 -2.03 -15.14 -8.33
N LEU A 256 -0.74 -15.04 -7.99
CA LEU A 256 -0.11 -13.77 -7.64
C LEU A 256 -0.02 -12.77 -8.80
N ARG A 257 -0.08 -13.24 -10.06
CA ARG A 257 -0.12 -12.35 -11.23
C ARG A 257 -1.45 -11.61 -11.29
N PHE A 258 -2.55 -12.27 -10.96
CA PHE A 258 -3.87 -11.64 -10.91
C PHE A 258 -3.96 -10.59 -9.80
N LEU A 259 -3.33 -10.84 -8.65
CA LEU A 259 -3.20 -9.80 -7.60
C LEU A 259 -2.36 -8.61 -8.07
N SER A 260 -1.36 -8.85 -8.93
CA SER A 260 -0.57 -7.77 -9.50
C SER A 260 -1.37 -6.90 -10.47
N LEU A 261 -2.42 -7.43 -11.10
CA LEU A 261 -3.33 -6.68 -11.96
C LEU A 261 -4.35 -5.84 -11.19
N MET A 262 -4.46 -5.99 -9.87
CA MET A 262 -5.31 -5.09 -9.09
C MET A 262 -4.78 -3.67 -9.32
N THR A 263 -5.67 -2.74 -9.66
CA THR A 263 -5.41 -1.32 -10.00
C THR A 263 -4.56 -1.04 -11.25
N GLU A 264 -4.00 -2.06 -11.90
CA GLU A 264 -3.32 -1.95 -13.20
C GLU A 264 -4.28 -2.41 -14.29
N ASN A 265 -4.63 -1.51 -15.21
CA ASN A 265 -5.56 -1.83 -16.29
C ASN A 265 -4.80 -2.09 -17.60
N PRO A 266 -4.43 -3.35 -17.90
CA PRO A 266 -3.56 -3.66 -19.04
C PRO A 266 -4.17 -3.29 -20.40
N ASP A 267 -5.49 -3.25 -20.52
CA ASP A 267 -6.20 -3.11 -21.81
C ASP A 267 -7.36 -2.09 -21.80
N ASN A 268 -7.35 -1.13 -20.87
CA ASN A 268 -8.46 -0.17 -20.67
C ASN A 268 -9.84 -0.86 -20.44
N LEU A 269 -9.85 -2.04 -19.82
CA LEU A 269 -11.09 -2.69 -19.38
C LEU A 269 -11.85 -1.77 -18.42
N ALA A 270 -13.17 -1.82 -18.43
CA ALA A 270 -13.93 -1.15 -17.38
C ALA A 270 -13.53 -1.75 -16.01
N HIS A 271 -13.38 -0.92 -14.98
CA HIS A 271 -12.97 -1.37 -13.64
C HIS A 271 -13.83 -2.53 -13.12
N GLU A 272 -15.16 -2.43 -13.26
CA GLU A 272 -16.11 -3.49 -12.90
C GLU A 272 -15.83 -4.81 -13.64
N GLU A 273 -15.51 -4.74 -14.93
CA GLU A 273 -15.16 -5.93 -15.71
C GLU A 273 -13.84 -6.55 -15.23
N LEU A 274 -12.81 -5.73 -14.99
CA LEU A 274 -11.54 -6.21 -14.44
C LEU A 274 -11.76 -6.96 -13.13
N MET A 275 -12.49 -6.35 -12.20
CA MET A 275 -12.76 -6.93 -10.88
C MET A 275 -13.61 -8.19 -10.95
N LEU A 276 -14.62 -8.23 -11.82
CA LEU A 276 -15.43 -9.44 -12.03
C LEU A 276 -14.58 -10.61 -12.52
N ASN A 277 -13.64 -10.38 -13.43
CA ASN A 277 -12.77 -11.45 -13.95
C ASN A 277 -11.69 -11.87 -12.92
N ILE A 278 -11.18 -10.93 -12.11
CA ILE A 278 -10.28 -11.26 -10.99
C ILE A 278 -11.02 -12.11 -9.95
N LYS A 279 -12.21 -11.69 -9.50
CA LYS A 279 -13.06 -12.46 -8.58
C LYS A 279 -13.36 -13.85 -9.15
N GLY A 280 -13.79 -13.91 -10.41
CA GLY A 280 -14.07 -15.17 -11.12
C GLY A 280 -12.88 -16.14 -11.16
N PHE A 281 -11.65 -15.64 -11.32
CA PHE A 281 -10.44 -16.50 -11.24
C PHE A 281 -10.26 -17.13 -9.86
N PHE A 282 -10.48 -16.37 -8.79
CA PHE A 282 -10.30 -16.85 -7.41
C PHE A 282 -11.46 -17.73 -6.92
N ASP A 283 -12.67 -17.53 -7.46
CA ASP A 283 -13.88 -18.26 -7.08
C ASP A 283 -14.00 -19.66 -7.70
N THR A 284 -13.35 -19.90 -8.86
CA THR A 284 -13.39 -21.21 -9.52
C THR A 284 -12.24 -22.12 -9.08
N ASP A 285 -12.50 -23.43 -9.04
CA ASP A 285 -11.48 -24.47 -8.88
C ASP A 285 -11.17 -25.17 -10.22
N ASP A 286 -11.90 -24.86 -11.31
CA ASP A 286 -11.66 -25.42 -12.64
C ASP A 286 -10.48 -24.74 -13.34
N GLN A 287 -9.44 -25.53 -13.65
CA GLN A 287 -8.24 -25.03 -14.32
C GLN A 287 -8.53 -24.50 -15.73
N ASP A 288 -9.50 -25.06 -16.46
CA ASP A 288 -9.86 -24.57 -17.79
C ASP A 288 -10.55 -23.21 -17.73
N GLU A 289 -11.35 -22.95 -16.68
CA GLU A 289 -11.91 -21.63 -16.42
C GLU A 289 -10.82 -20.63 -16.02
N LYS A 290 -9.89 -21.03 -15.14
CA LYS A 290 -8.72 -20.19 -14.80
C LYS A 290 -7.90 -19.82 -16.03
N ASN A 291 -7.69 -20.76 -16.95
CA ASN A 291 -6.99 -20.51 -18.20
C ASN A 291 -7.71 -19.48 -19.08
N LYS A 292 -9.05 -19.45 -19.07
CA LYS A 292 -9.85 -18.44 -19.81
C LYS A 292 -9.69 -17.04 -19.19
N TYR A 293 -9.77 -16.93 -17.86
CA TYR A 293 -9.51 -15.65 -17.17
C TYR A 293 -8.09 -15.16 -17.42
N ALA A 294 -7.09 -16.07 -17.37
CA ALA A 294 -5.70 -15.75 -17.65
C ALA A 294 -5.50 -15.24 -19.08
N GLN A 295 -6.14 -15.88 -20.06
CA GLN A 295 -6.06 -15.45 -21.47
C GLN A 295 -6.68 -14.07 -21.67
N LYS A 296 -7.73 -13.74 -20.91
CA LYS A 296 -8.45 -12.48 -21.01
C LYS A 296 -7.71 -11.32 -20.33
N LEU A 297 -7.10 -11.56 -19.16
CA LEU A 297 -6.57 -10.51 -18.31
C LEU A 297 -5.06 -10.31 -18.43
N LEU A 298 -4.29 -11.35 -18.75
CA LEU A 298 -2.83 -11.25 -18.78
C LEU A 298 -2.35 -10.84 -20.18
N PRO A 299 -1.44 -9.85 -20.27
CA PRO A 299 -0.74 -9.56 -21.52
C PRO A 299 -0.05 -10.82 -22.07
N ASN A 300 0.12 -10.91 -23.39
CA ASN A 300 0.62 -12.13 -24.07
C ASN A 300 1.91 -12.72 -23.46
N ASN A 301 2.85 -11.88 -23.04
CA ASN A 301 4.09 -12.32 -22.39
C ASN A 301 3.82 -12.97 -21.02
N GLU A 302 2.96 -12.36 -20.19
CA GLU A 302 2.59 -12.89 -18.87
C GLU A 302 1.68 -14.10 -18.98
N TYR A 303 0.77 -14.14 -19.95
CA TYR A 303 -0.06 -15.33 -20.23
C TYR A 303 0.81 -16.54 -20.62
N ASN A 304 1.83 -16.33 -21.47
CA ASN A 304 2.78 -17.40 -21.81
C ASN A 304 3.58 -17.88 -20.58
N LYS A 305 4.00 -16.98 -19.69
CA LYS A 305 4.65 -17.36 -18.43
C LYS A 305 3.71 -18.15 -17.52
N TYR A 306 2.44 -17.74 -17.44
CA TYR A 306 1.39 -18.44 -16.72
C TYR A 306 1.21 -19.87 -17.22
N LEU A 307 1.00 -20.06 -18.53
CA LEU A 307 0.84 -21.40 -19.13
C LEU A 307 2.05 -22.30 -18.85
N ASN A 308 3.26 -21.77 -19.01
CA ASN A 308 4.49 -22.51 -18.72
C ASN A 308 4.57 -22.95 -17.25
N THR A 309 4.00 -22.18 -16.32
CA THR A 309 3.98 -22.53 -14.89
C THR A 309 2.94 -23.62 -14.64
N VAL A 310 1.74 -23.50 -15.20
CA VAL A 310 0.68 -24.52 -15.11
C VAL A 310 1.16 -25.87 -15.66
N THR A 311 1.79 -25.90 -16.84
CA THR A 311 2.29 -27.15 -17.46
C THR A 311 3.38 -27.85 -16.66
N ARG A 312 4.14 -27.13 -15.82
CA ARG A 312 5.20 -27.73 -14.98
C ARG A 312 4.67 -28.38 -13.70
N VAL A 313 3.45 -28.05 -13.30
CA VAL A 313 2.83 -28.52 -12.04
C VAL A 313 1.93 -29.74 -12.28
N LEU A 314 1.42 -29.92 -13.50
CA LEU A 314 0.67 -31.08 -13.97
C LEU A 314 1.60 -32.22 -14.42
#